data_AF-A0A0F9AR08-F1
#
_entry.id   AF-A0A0F9AR08-F1
#
_cell.length_a   1.000
_cell.length_b   1.000
_cell.length_c   1.000
_cell.angle_alpha   90.00
_cell.angle_beta   90.00
_cell.angle_gamma   90.00
#
_symmetry.space_group_name_H-M   'P 1'
#
loop_
_entity.id
_entity.type
_entity.pdbx_description
1 polymer ?
#
loop_
_entity_poly.entity_id
_entity_poly.type
_entity_poly.pdbx_seq_one_letter_code
_entity_poly.pdbx_strand_id
1 'polypeptide(L)'
;MTLEEFQSIFQSVDSNEKDIIKNFLIEQFNNLNTLYETLDGLFDYFEVLCSEKELLDYQYVVCKGKKAFVRKEALQVKNVERISEIKGLSRLSGLKKLIITQESLTRIDNLENLKSLESLNLARNKITAIEGLDELTNLKLLDLSSNNIEEISGLENLKDLEALHLVGNKINELKGLDSLLNLKNIYFQNLIFVINWLLLLMLLWINGIRRNMILFISH
;
A
#
# COMPACT_ATOMS: atom_id res chain seq x y z
N MET A 1 12.54 -0.82 31.15
CA MET A 1 12.36 0.56 31.60
C MET A 1 11.01 1.01 31.08
N THR A 2 10.20 1.66 31.90
CA THR A 2 8.96 2.34 31.47
C THR A 2 9.29 3.73 30.90
N LEU A 3 8.34 4.37 30.22
CA LEU A 3 8.51 5.74 29.74
C LEU A 3 8.79 6.72 30.89
N GLU A 4 8.10 6.55 32.01
CA GLU A 4 8.26 7.38 33.21
C GLU A 4 9.65 7.19 33.85
N GLU A 5 10.12 5.94 33.95
CA GLU A 5 11.47 5.65 34.44
C GLU A 5 12.53 6.28 33.54
N PHE A 6 12.34 6.21 32.22
CA PHE A 6 13.26 6.86 31.28
C PHE A 6 13.23 8.37 31.38
N GLN A 7 12.05 9.00 31.50
CA GLN A 7 11.95 10.45 31.68
C GLN A 7 12.68 10.92 32.93
N SER A 8 12.51 10.20 34.04
CA SER A 8 13.19 10.49 35.30
C SER A 8 14.71 10.39 35.15
N ILE A 9 15.21 9.31 34.54
CA ILE A 9 16.65 9.11 34.29
C ILE A 9 17.17 10.19 33.34
N PHE A 10 16.48 10.45 32.23
CA PHE A 10 16.88 11.42 31.22
C PHE A 10 16.94 12.85 31.79
N GLN A 11 16.05 13.21 32.70
CA GLN A 11 16.13 14.52 33.37
C GLN A 11 17.32 14.63 34.33
N SER A 12 17.79 13.53 34.89
CA SER A 12 18.87 13.50 35.89
C SER A 12 20.29 13.50 35.32
N VAL A 13 20.45 13.21 34.02
CA VAL A 13 21.74 13.16 33.32
C VAL A 13 22.15 14.53 32.76
N ASP A 14 23.47 14.72 32.56
CA ASP A 14 24.01 15.99 32.05
C ASP A 14 23.78 16.20 30.54
N SER A 15 24.11 17.38 30.03
CA SER A 15 23.87 17.72 28.61
C SER A 15 24.64 16.83 27.63
N ASN A 16 25.86 16.40 27.97
CA ASN A 16 26.66 15.55 27.09
C ASN A 16 26.07 14.13 27.04
N GLU A 17 25.63 13.61 28.19
CA GLU A 17 24.96 12.31 28.28
C GLU A 17 23.64 12.31 27.50
N LYS A 18 22.87 13.41 27.58
CA LYS A 18 21.64 13.59 26.79
C LYS A 18 21.92 13.51 25.29
N ASP A 19 22.97 14.19 24.81
CA ASP A 19 23.35 14.17 23.40
C ASP A 19 23.80 12.78 22.93
N ILE A 20 24.52 12.03 23.77
CA ILE A 20 24.92 10.64 23.47
C ILE A 20 23.70 9.75 23.35
N ILE A 21 22.76 9.81 24.31
CA ILE A 21 21.53 9.02 24.31
C ILE A 21 20.69 9.34 23.07
N LYS A 22 20.57 10.62 22.73
CA LYS A 22 19.84 11.10 21.56
C LYS A 22 20.46 10.59 20.26
N ASN A 23 21.77 10.74 20.10
CA ASN A 23 22.49 10.26 18.90
C ASN A 23 22.37 8.74 18.74
N PHE A 24 22.51 7.99 19.84
CA PHE A 24 22.33 6.54 19.82
C PHE A 24 20.92 6.15 19.36
N LEU A 25 19.88 6.79 19.90
CA LEU A 25 18.50 6.46 19.52
C LEU A 25 18.16 6.91 18.10
N ILE A 26 18.69 8.05 17.63
CA ILE A 26 18.63 8.44 16.22
C ILE A 26 19.29 7.39 15.33
N GLU A 27 20.46 6.88 15.73
CA GLU A 27 21.17 5.86 14.97
C GLU A 27 20.41 4.53 14.95
N GLN A 28 19.90 4.08 16.10
CA GLN A 28 19.04 2.90 16.18
C GLN A 28 17.81 3.08 15.29
N PHE A 29 17.14 4.23 15.39
CA PHE A 29 16.01 4.57 14.55
C PHE A 29 16.40 4.52 13.07
N ASN A 30 17.50 5.14 12.66
CA ASN A 30 18.02 5.15 11.29
C ASN A 30 18.53 3.78 10.79
N ASN A 31 18.77 2.83 11.68
CA ASN A 31 19.24 1.47 11.38
C ASN A 31 18.12 0.42 11.31
N LEU A 32 16.91 0.71 11.80
CA LEU A 32 15.77 -0.23 11.72
C LEU A 32 15.31 -0.51 10.28
N ASN A 33 15.84 -1.55 9.64
CA ASN A 33 15.54 -1.85 8.23
C ASN A 33 14.09 -2.26 7.92
N THR A 34 13.20 -2.37 8.91
CA THR A 34 11.85 -2.92 8.75
C THR A 34 10.75 -1.97 9.22
N LEU A 35 9.65 -1.94 8.45
CA LEU A 35 8.40 -1.29 8.80
C LEU A 35 7.64 -2.18 9.79
N TYR A 36 7.80 -1.97 11.10
CA TYR A 36 6.94 -2.62 12.08
C TYR A 36 6.50 -1.65 13.18
N GLU A 37 5.21 -1.74 13.51
CA GLU A 37 4.51 -1.14 14.66
C GLU A 37 5.12 -1.53 16.02
N THR A 38 6.14 -2.39 16.07
CA THR A 38 6.72 -2.91 17.31
C THR A 38 7.61 -1.91 18.05
N LEU A 39 7.67 -0.66 17.60
CA LEU A 39 8.28 0.45 18.34
C LEU A 39 7.24 1.24 19.15
N ASP A 40 6.13 0.61 19.55
CA ASP A 40 5.12 1.13 20.48
C ASP A 40 5.69 1.63 21.84
N GLY A 41 7.02 1.63 22.03
CA GLY A 41 7.69 2.38 23.10
C GLY A 41 8.94 3.15 22.65
N LEU A 42 9.68 2.72 21.63
CA LEU A 42 10.91 3.42 21.17
C LEU A 42 10.61 4.87 20.77
N PHE A 43 9.41 5.08 20.20
CA PHE A 43 8.99 6.41 19.80
C PHE A 43 8.65 7.31 20.98
N ASP A 44 7.98 6.79 22.00
CA ASP A 44 7.67 7.58 23.21
C ASP A 44 8.97 8.07 23.85
N TYR A 45 10.03 7.25 23.84
CA TYR A 45 11.37 7.67 24.26
C TYR A 45 11.95 8.74 23.32
N PHE A 46 11.76 8.64 22.00
CA PHE A 46 12.23 9.63 21.02
C PHE A 46 11.55 11.00 21.18
N GLU A 47 10.25 11.02 21.51
CA GLU A 47 9.49 12.25 21.77
C GLU A 47 9.97 12.99 23.02
N VAL A 48 10.47 12.26 24.02
CA VAL A 48 11.11 12.85 25.20
C VAL A 48 12.45 13.52 24.86
N LEU A 49 13.13 13.07 23.80
CA LEU A 49 14.50 13.46 23.45
C LEU A 49 14.60 14.56 22.41
N CYS A 50 13.58 14.69 21.56
CA CYS A 50 13.59 15.58 20.41
C CYS A 50 12.59 16.72 20.60
N SER A 51 12.99 17.93 20.23
CA SER A 51 12.05 19.04 20.10
C SER A 51 11.02 18.75 19.00
N GLU A 52 9.86 19.38 19.07
CA GLU A 52 8.81 19.26 18.04
C GLU A 52 9.35 19.59 16.63
N LYS A 53 10.30 20.54 16.55
CA LYS A 53 10.99 20.91 15.30
C LYS A 53 11.84 19.76 14.75
N GLU A 54 12.58 19.06 15.60
CA GLU A 54 13.40 17.91 15.18
C GLU A 54 12.52 16.72 14.79
N LEU A 55 11.37 16.52 15.45
CA LEU A 55 10.41 15.49 15.07
C LEU A 55 9.77 15.73 13.69
N LEU A 56 9.62 16.99 13.28
CA LEU A 56 9.07 17.36 11.97
C LEU A 56 10.01 16.97 10.82
N ASP A 57 11.33 16.93 11.05
CA ASP A 57 12.31 16.50 10.04
C ASP A 57 12.15 15.02 9.68
N TYR A 58 11.61 14.20 10.60
CA TYR A 58 11.39 12.78 10.38
C TYR A 58 10.08 12.44 9.67
N GLN A 59 9.26 13.43 9.29
CA GLN A 59 7.96 13.30 8.61
C GLN A 59 7.07 12.18 9.18
N TYR A 60 6.03 12.53 9.93
CA TYR A 60 5.12 11.53 10.51
C TYR A 60 3.66 11.79 10.17
N VAL A 61 2.86 10.74 10.30
CA VAL A 61 1.40 10.79 10.28
C VAL A 61 0.85 10.38 11.64
N VAL A 62 -0.39 10.77 11.92
CA VAL A 62 -1.10 10.33 13.13
C VAL A 62 -2.32 9.52 12.73
N CYS A 63 -2.42 8.30 13.25
CA CYS A 63 -3.53 7.39 13.01
C CYS A 63 -4.02 6.81 14.35
N LYS A 64 -5.31 6.96 14.66
CA LYS A 64 -5.92 6.48 15.92
C LYS A 64 -5.14 6.89 17.18
N GLY A 65 -4.58 8.11 17.18
CA GLY A 65 -3.79 8.66 18.29
C GLY A 65 -2.33 8.20 18.32
N LYS A 66 -1.91 7.28 17.46
CA LYS A 66 -0.53 6.80 17.33
C LYS A 66 0.19 7.51 16.18
N LYS A 67 1.46 7.86 16.39
CA LYS A 67 2.32 8.41 15.33
C LYS A 67 2.96 7.27 14.53
N ALA A 68 2.97 7.41 13.20
CA ALA A 68 3.70 6.52 12.30
C ALA A 68 4.66 7.35 11.44
N PHE A 69 5.92 6.94 11.39
CA PHE A 69 6.98 7.68 10.71
C PHE A 69 7.13 7.26 9.26
N VAL A 70 7.43 8.24 8.43
CA VAL A 70 7.86 8.04 7.06
C VAL A 70 9.35 7.80 7.07
N ARG A 71 9.77 6.74 6.40
CA ARG A 71 11.19 6.38 6.35
C ARG A 71 11.60 5.97 4.96
N LYS A 72 12.70 6.53 4.47
CA LYS A 72 13.19 6.26 3.10
C LYS A 72 12.04 6.37 2.09
N GLU A 73 11.23 7.43 2.26
CA GLU A 73 10.06 7.71 1.43
C GLU A 73 9.00 6.58 1.46
N ALA A 74 8.99 5.74 2.50
CA ALA A 74 8.06 4.64 2.71
C ALA A 74 7.27 4.79 4.01
N LEU A 75 5.98 4.50 3.96
CA LEU A 75 5.07 4.51 5.09
C LEU A 75 4.26 3.22 5.11
N GLN A 76 4.12 2.63 6.29
CA GLN A 76 3.20 1.53 6.53
C GLN A 76 2.25 1.90 7.66
N VAL A 77 0.97 1.73 7.40
CA VAL A 77 -0.10 1.92 8.39
C VAL A 77 -0.96 0.67 8.39
N LYS A 78 -1.48 0.28 9.55
CA LYS A 78 -2.42 -0.82 9.67
C LYS A 78 -3.64 -0.43 10.50
N ASN A 79 -4.64 -1.29 10.47
CA ASN A 79 -5.86 -1.15 11.26
C ASN A 79 -6.58 0.19 11.00
N VAL A 80 -6.62 0.63 9.75
CA VAL A 80 -7.39 1.81 9.30
C VAL A 80 -8.62 1.38 8.53
N GLU A 81 -9.75 2.02 8.82
CA GLU A 81 -10.99 1.80 8.07
C GLU A 81 -11.12 2.78 6.90
N ARG A 82 -10.46 3.94 7.02
CA ARG A 82 -10.38 4.98 5.98
C ARG A 82 -8.99 5.58 5.91
N ILE A 83 -8.50 5.88 4.72
CA ILE A 83 -7.20 6.58 4.53
C ILE A 83 -7.27 7.99 5.11
N SER A 84 -8.44 8.62 5.11
CA SER A 84 -8.70 9.92 5.75
C SER A 84 -8.41 9.96 7.27
N GLU A 85 -8.35 8.82 7.96
CA GLU A 85 -7.95 8.75 9.37
C GLU A 85 -6.45 9.02 9.59
N ILE A 86 -5.65 8.88 8.53
CA ILE A 86 -4.19 9.08 8.55
C ILE A 86 -3.90 10.57 8.44
N LYS A 87 -3.96 11.26 9.57
CA LYS A 87 -3.72 12.71 9.64
C LYS A 87 -2.29 13.02 9.24
N GLY A 88 -2.13 13.99 8.33
CA GLY A 88 -0.83 14.43 7.83
C GLY A 88 -0.35 13.71 6.56
N LEU A 89 -1.06 12.68 6.09
CA LEU A 89 -0.69 11.93 4.88
C LEU A 89 -0.53 12.84 3.65
N SER A 90 -1.45 13.78 3.44
CA SER A 90 -1.43 14.71 2.29
C SER A 90 -0.19 15.61 2.22
N ARG A 91 0.58 15.73 3.30
CA ARG A 91 1.81 16.53 3.37
C ARG A 91 3.00 15.79 2.76
N LEU A 92 2.89 14.47 2.59
CA LEU A 92 3.98 13.57 2.23
C LEU A 92 4.15 13.48 0.70
N SER A 93 4.30 14.62 0.04
CA SER A 93 4.41 14.71 -1.42
C SER A 93 5.61 13.93 -2.01
N GLY A 94 6.65 13.68 -1.20
CA GLY A 94 7.82 12.87 -1.56
C GLY A 94 7.70 11.38 -1.24
N LEU A 95 6.55 10.90 -0.74
CA LEU A 95 6.36 9.48 -0.43
C LEU A 95 6.38 8.64 -1.71
N LYS A 96 7.24 7.62 -1.76
CA LYS A 96 7.37 6.67 -2.87
C LYS A 96 6.67 5.35 -2.61
N LYS A 97 6.50 4.95 -1.35
CA LYS A 97 5.89 3.67 -1.00
C LYS A 97 4.87 3.80 0.12
N LEU A 98 3.67 3.31 -0.12
CA LEU A 98 2.60 3.27 0.88
C LEU A 98 2.07 1.85 1.00
N ILE A 99 2.10 1.32 2.22
CA ILE A 99 1.51 0.02 2.56
C ILE A 99 0.40 0.25 3.56
N ILE A 100 -0.83 -0.10 3.20
CA ILE A 100 -1.98 -0.10 4.11
C ILE A 100 -2.61 -1.49 4.09
N THR A 101 -2.50 -2.21 5.21
CA THR A 101 -2.97 -3.60 5.32
C THR A 101 -3.81 -3.79 6.59
N GLN A 102 -4.70 -4.80 6.58
CA GLN A 102 -5.58 -5.28 7.67
C GLN A 102 -7.07 -4.88 7.57
N GLU A 103 -7.75 -5.60 6.66
CA GLU A 103 -9.12 -6.16 6.71
C GLU A 103 -10.31 -5.21 6.92
N SER A 104 -10.11 -3.91 6.88
CA SER A 104 -11.20 -2.96 7.14
C SER A 104 -11.25 -1.77 6.19
N LEU A 105 -10.21 -1.49 5.41
CA LEU A 105 -10.26 -0.43 4.41
C LEU A 105 -11.26 -0.79 3.31
N THR A 106 -12.25 0.07 3.08
CA THR A 106 -13.34 -0.18 2.10
C THR A 106 -13.24 0.67 0.84
N ARG A 107 -12.49 1.76 0.88
CA ARG A 107 -12.36 2.72 -0.22
C ARG A 107 -10.95 3.25 -0.32
N ILE A 108 -10.58 3.67 -1.51
CA ILE A 108 -9.34 4.37 -1.80
C ILE A 108 -9.68 5.86 -1.90
N ASP A 109 -9.24 6.65 -0.94
CA ASP A 109 -9.47 8.10 -0.91
C ASP A 109 -8.23 8.83 -0.36
N ASN A 110 -8.18 10.16 -0.52
CA ASN A 110 -7.18 11.02 0.14
C ASN A 110 -5.72 10.71 -0.25
N LEU A 111 -5.49 10.29 -1.51
CA LEU A 111 -4.16 9.99 -2.08
C LEU A 111 -3.72 11.02 -3.13
N GLU A 112 -4.56 12.00 -3.48
CA GLU A 112 -4.35 12.93 -4.61
C GLU A 112 -3.07 13.79 -4.50
N ASN A 113 -2.53 13.95 -3.29
CA ASN A 113 -1.31 14.71 -3.05
C ASN A 113 -0.02 13.85 -3.12
N LEU A 114 -0.13 12.53 -3.19
CA LEU A 114 1.02 11.59 -3.17
C LEU A 114 1.56 11.35 -4.59
N LYS A 115 1.84 12.42 -5.33
CA LYS A 115 2.20 12.35 -6.76
C LYS A 115 3.52 11.63 -7.03
N SER A 116 4.40 11.53 -6.04
CA SER A 116 5.67 10.78 -6.15
C SER A 116 5.54 9.28 -5.84
N LEU A 117 4.33 8.79 -5.57
CA LEU A 117 4.13 7.40 -5.16
C LEU A 117 4.44 6.44 -6.31
N GLU A 118 5.37 5.52 -6.08
CA GLU A 118 5.78 4.49 -7.04
C GLU A 118 5.21 3.11 -6.70
N SER A 119 4.93 2.85 -5.42
CA SER A 119 4.41 1.57 -4.94
C SER A 119 3.28 1.76 -3.94
N LEU A 120 2.12 1.19 -4.25
CA LEU A 120 0.94 1.20 -3.40
C LEU A 120 0.50 -0.24 -3.13
N ASN A 121 0.56 -0.64 -1.86
CA ASN A 121 0.05 -1.93 -1.41
C ASN A 121 -1.17 -1.71 -0.51
N LEU A 122 -2.33 -2.13 -1.02
CA LEU A 122 -3.62 -2.13 -0.34
C LEU A 122 -4.18 -3.55 -0.22
N ALA A 123 -3.31 -4.57 -0.21
CA ALA A 123 -3.71 -5.95 -0.15
C ALA A 123 -4.39 -6.31 1.19
N ARG A 124 -5.25 -7.33 1.16
CA ARG A 124 -5.98 -7.86 2.33
C ARG A 124 -6.83 -6.78 3.02
N ASN A 125 -7.66 -6.12 2.24
CA ASN A 125 -8.64 -5.14 2.70
C ASN A 125 -10.05 -5.52 2.18
N LYS A 126 -11.01 -4.60 2.24
CA LYS A 126 -12.40 -4.79 1.81
C LYS A 126 -12.79 -3.82 0.69
N ILE A 127 -11.81 -3.36 -0.10
CA ILE A 127 -12.02 -2.41 -1.20
C ILE A 127 -12.92 -3.04 -2.25
N THR A 128 -13.95 -2.31 -2.71
CA THR A 128 -14.92 -2.79 -3.70
C THR A 128 -14.76 -2.15 -5.07
N ALA A 129 -14.10 -0.99 -5.15
CA ALA A 129 -13.88 -0.25 -6.39
C ALA A 129 -12.46 0.30 -6.43
N ILE A 130 -11.89 0.32 -7.63
CA ILE A 130 -10.63 1.00 -7.92
C ILE A 130 -11.01 2.45 -8.26
N GLU A 131 -10.72 3.37 -7.35
CA GLU A 131 -11.05 4.80 -7.46
C GLU A 131 -9.97 5.63 -6.77
N GLY A 132 -9.94 6.95 -6.99
CA GLY A 132 -9.05 7.85 -6.25
C GLY A 132 -7.55 7.67 -6.55
N LEU A 133 -7.21 7.04 -7.69
CA LEU A 133 -5.84 6.83 -8.13
C LEU A 133 -5.41 7.79 -9.26
N ASP A 134 -6.31 8.66 -9.73
CA ASP A 134 -6.12 9.48 -10.94
C ASP A 134 -4.82 10.30 -10.97
N GLU A 135 -4.40 10.81 -9.81
CA GLU A 135 -3.21 11.67 -9.67
C GLU A 135 -1.91 10.89 -9.47
N LEU A 136 -1.96 9.56 -9.30
CA LEU A 136 -0.80 8.71 -9.00
C LEU A 136 -0.05 8.29 -10.27
N THR A 137 0.24 9.24 -11.16
CA THR A 137 0.76 8.96 -12.51
C THR A 137 2.14 8.28 -12.53
N ASN A 138 2.90 8.36 -11.44
CA ASN A 138 4.22 7.73 -11.28
C ASN A 138 4.15 6.31 -10.67
N LEU A 139 2.94 5.77 -10.44
CA LEU A 139 2.76 4.49 -9.79
C LEU A 139 3.22 3.34 -10.71
N LYS A 140 4.17 2.53 -10.24
CA LYS A 140 4.75 1.39 -10.95
C LYS A 140 4.24 0.05 -10.45
N LEU A 141 3.89 -0.03 -9.17
CA LEU A 141 3.37 -1.25 -8.54
C LEU A 141 2.09 -0.95 -7.78
N LEU A 142 1.02 -1.63 -8.15
CA LEU A 142 -0.26 -1.61 -7.45
C LEU A 142 -0.64 -3.02 -6.99
N ASP A 143 -0.73 -3.21 -5.68
CA ASP A 143 -1.21 -4.46 -5.09
C ASP A 143 -2.56 -4.26 -4.41
N LEU A 144 -3.59 -4.82 -5.04
CA LEU A 144 -4.98 -4.84 -4.60
C LEU A 144 -5.44 -6.27 -4.31
N SER A 145 -4.52 -7.20 -4.07
CA SER A 145 -4.84 -8.60 -3.81
C SER A 145 -5.72 -8.77 -2.57
N SER A 146 -6.60 -9.78 -2.57
CA SER A 146 -7.50 -10.10 -1.45
C SER A 146 -8.36 -8.89 -1.03
N ASN A 147 -9.09 -8.35 -2.00
CA ASN A 147 -10.13 -7.33 -1.83
C ASN A 147 -11.46 -7.85 -2.41
N ASN A 148 -12.48 -6.99 -2.50
CA ASN A 148 -13.81 -7.31 -3.02
C ASN A 148 -14.10 -6.62 -4.37
N ILE A 149 -13.07 -6.33 -5.16
CA ILE A 149 -13.22 -5.61 -6.43
C ILE A 149 -13.89 -6.52 -7.46
N GLU A 150 -14.87 -6.00 -8.19
CA GLU A 150 -15.64 -6.73 -9.21
C GLU A 150 -15.29 -6.32 -10.65
N GLU A 151 -14.76 -5.13 -10.83
CA GLU A 151 -14.40 -4.56 -12.14
C GLU A 151 -13.06 -3.83 -12.07
N ILE A 152 -12.30 -3.89 -13.16
CA ILE A 152 -11.09 -3.10 -13.34
C ILE A 152 -11.46 -1.80 -14.05
N SER A 153 -11.38 -0.69 -13.34
CA SER A 153 -11.64 0.68 -13.80
C SER A 153 -10.77 1.65 -12.99
N GLY A 154 -10.74 2.94 -13.35
CA GLY A 154 -10.02 3.95 -12.54
C GLY A 154 -8.50 3.83 -12.58
N LEU A 155 -7.97 3.15 -13.61
CA LEU A 155 -6.53 2.98 -13.86
C LEU A 155 -6.04 3.78 -15.09
N GLU A 156 -6.91 4.57 -15.72
CA GLU A 156 -6.71 5.18 -17.03
C GLU A 156 -5.45 6.07 -17.10
N ASN A 157 -5.12 6.70 -15.97
CA ASN A 157 -4.00 7.63 -15.86
C ASN A 157 -2.69 6.99 -15.38
N LEU A 158 -2.69 5.71 -14.98
CA LEU A 158 -1.53 5.01 -14.42
C LEU A 158 -0.60 4.46 -15.52
N LYS A 159 -0.13 5.34 -16.41
CA LYS A 159 0.61 4.96 -17.62
C LYS A 159 1.97 4.31 -17.32
N ASP A 160 2.54 4.57 -16.14
CA ASP A 160 3.81 4.01 -15.69
C ASP A 160 3.65 2.71 -14.88
N LEU A 161 2.42 2.19 -14.75
CA LEU A 161 2.16 0.98 -14.00
C LEU A 161 2.81 -0.23 -14.69
N GLU A 162 3.72 -0.91 -14.00
CA GLU A 162 4.46 -2.06 -14.52
C GLU A 162 3.93 -3.40 -13.96
N ALA A 163 3.42 -3.39 -12.73
CA ALA A 163 2.93 -4.57 -12.05
C ALA A 163 1.58 -4.31 -11.35
N LEU A 164 0.59 -5.15 -11.65
CA LEU A 164 -0.75 -5.10 -11.09
C LEU A 164 -1.13 -6.44 -10.45
N HIS A 165 -1.39 -6.43 -9.14
CA HIS A 165 -1.81 -7.62 -8.40
C HIS A 165 -3.28 -7.51 -7.99
N LEU A 166 -4.09 -8.46 -8.45
CA LEU A 166 -5.55 -8.51 -8.28
C LEU A 166 -6.01 -9.89 -7.77
N VAL A 167 -5.09 -10.75 -7.33
CA VAL A 167 -5.40 -12.12 -6.89
C VAL A 167 -6.39 -12.09 -5.72
N GLY A 168 -7.44 -12.91 -5.75
CA GLY A 168 -8.42 -12.98 -4.66
C GLY A 168 -9.42 -11.82 -4.63
N ASN A 169 -9.69 -11.20 -5.77
CA ASN A 169 -10.85 -10.33 -6.00
C ASN A 169 -12.00 -11.09 -6.68
N LYS A 170 -13.11 -10.40 -6.94
CA LYS A 170 -14.33 -10.90 -7.60
C LYS A 170 -14.43 -10.49 -9.09
N ILE A 171 -13.32 -10.02 -9.66
CA ILE A 171 -13.24 -9.67 -11.08
C ILE A 171 -13.48 -10.95 -11.91
N ASN A 172 -14.36 -10.85 -12.91
CA ASN A 172 -14.72 -11.96 -13.81
C ASN A 172 -14.12 -11.81 -15.22
N GLU A 173 -13.71 -10.60 -15.58
CA GLU A 173 -13.18 -10.28 -16.90
C GLU A 173 -11.99 -9.32 -16.79
N LEU A 174 -10.94 -9.59 -17.57
CA LEU A 174 -9.80 -8.68 -17.69
C LEU A 174 -10.06 -7.66 -18.81
N LYS A 175 -10.73 -6.56 -18.44
CA LYS A 175 -10.98 -5.38 -19.30
C LYS A 175 -10.49 -4.11 -18.60
N GLY A 176 -10.49 -2.97 -19.30
CA GLY A 176 -10.11 -1.67 -18.70
C GLY A 176 -8.61 -1.49 -18.49
N LEU A 177 -7.78 -2.20 -19.25
CA LEU A 177 -6.32 -2.18 -19.15
C LEU A 177 -5.64 -1.51 -20.35
N ASP A 178 -6.40 -1.08 -21.35
CA ASP A 178 -5.89 -0.61 -22.65
C ASP A 178 -4.98 0.62 -22.56
N SER A 179 -5.15 1.43 -21.50
CA SER A 179 -4.35 2.63 -21.24
C SER A 179 -3.01 2.34 -20.55
N LEU A 180 -2.80 1.13 -20.03
CA LEU A 180 -1.64 0.77 -19.21
C LEU A 180 -0.46 0.32 -20.08
N LEU A 181 0.10 1.27 -20.81
CA LEU A 181 1.09 1.02 -21.88
C LEU A 181 2.38 0.35 -21.38
N ASN A 182 2.74 0.53 -20.11
CA ASN A 182 3.97 -0.01 -19.52
C ASN A 182 3.74 -1.28 -18.67
N LEU A 183 2.52 -1.82 -18.67
CA LEU A 183 2.15 -2.96 -17.83
C LEU A 183 2.83 -4.25 -18.32
N LYS A 184 3.68 -4.84 -17.47
CA LYS A 184 4.47 -6.03 -17.77
C LYS A 184 3.90 -7.27 -17.08
N ASN A 185 3.42 -7.12 -15.85
CA ASN A 185 2.99 -8.23 -15.01
C ASN A 185 1.58 -7.99 -14.47
N ILE A 186 0.69 -8.95 -14.70
CA ILE A 186 -0.66 -8.96 -14.13
C ILE A 186 -0.86 -10.28 -13.40
N TYR A 187 -1.23 -10.18 -12.13
CA TYR A 187 -1.56 -11.33 -11.30
C TYR A 187 -3.05 -11.30 -11.01
N PHE A 188 -3.83 -12.10 -11.72
CA PHE A 188 -5.28 -12.18 -11.59
C PHE A 188 -5.73 -13.65 -11.44
N GLN A 189 -6.53 -13.90 -10.40
CA GLN A 189 -7.22 -15.15 -10.03
C GLN A 189 -6.44 -16.48 -9.93
N ASN A 190 -7.05 -17.40 -9.18
CA ASN A 190 -6.55 -18.71 -8.78
C ASN A 190 -7.38 -19.81 -9.48
N LEU A 191 -6.73 -20.63 -10.34
CA LEU A 191 -7.10 -21.92 -10.97
C LEU A 191 -8.50 -22.20 -11.59
N ILE A 192 -9.62 -21.61 -11.15
CA ILE A 192 -10.96 -22.01 -11.61
C ILE A 192 -11.23 -21.61 -13.07
N PHE A 193 -10.75 -20.45 -13.51
CA PHE A 193 -10.88 -20.03 -14.92
C PHE A 193 -9.93 -20.77 -15.85
N VAL A 194 -8.73 -21.14 -15.38
CA VAL A 194 -7.81 -21.98 -16.16
C VAL A 194 -8.44 -23.35 -16.38
N ILE A 195 -9.07 -23.95 -15.35
CA ILE A 195 -9.79 -25.21 -15.50
C ILE A 195 -10.98 -25.06 -16.44
N ASN A 196 -11.82 -24.03 -16.31
CA ASN A 196 -12.96 -23.85 -17.22
C ASN A 196 -12.54 -23.55 -18.66
N TRP A 197 -11.50 -22.77 -18.89
CA TRP A 197 -10.97 -22.49 -20.22
C TRP A 197 -10.31 -23.74 -20.81
N LEU A 198 -9.53 -24.49 -20.03
CA LEU A 198 -9.00 -25.79 -20.47
C LEU A 198 -10.12 -26.79 -20.71
N LEU A 199 -11.18 -26.82 -19.89
CA LEU A 199 -12.35 -27.68 -20.10
C LEU A 199 -13.07 -27.27 -21.39
N LEU A 200 -13.22 -25.97 -21.65
CA LEU A 200 -13.83 -25.45 -22.88
C LEU A 200 -12.97 -25.78 -24.10
N LEU A 201 -11.64 -25.62 -24.01
CA LEU A 201 -10.71 -26.02 -25.08
C LEU A 201 -10.71 -27.54 -25.28
N MET A 202 -10.78 -28.33 -24.21
CA MET A 202 -10.93 -29.78 -24.27
C MET A 202 -12.26 -30.17 -24.88
N LEU A 203 -13.37 -29.51 -24.53
CA LEU A 203 -14.69 -29.73 -25.12
C LEU A 203 -14.72 -29.31 -26.60
N LEU A 204 -14.07 -28.20 -26.96
CA LEU A 204 -13.92 -27.77 -28.35
C LEU A 204 -12.99 -28.71 -29.14
N TRP A 205 -11.98 -29.32 -28.51
CA TRP A 205 -11.14 -30.37 -29.11
C TRP A 205 -11.92 -31.68 -29.28
N ILE A 206 -12.67 -32.10 -28.27
CA ILE A 206 -13.50 -33.32 -28.26
C ILE A 206 -14.63 -33.20 -29.29
N ASN A 207 -15.23 -32.01 -29.42
CA ASN A 207 -16.33 -31.76 -30.36
C ASN A 207 -15.84 -31.25 -31.74
N GLY A 208 -14.56 -30.86 -31.86
CA GLY A 208 -13.93 -30.26 -33.04
C GLY A 208 -13.31 -31.25 -34.04
N ILE A 209 -13.58 -32.55 -33.90
CA ILE A 209 -13.50 -33.51 -35.01
C ILE A 209 -14.81 -34.31 -35.06
N ARG A 210 -15.95 -33.62 -35.20
CA ARG A 210 -17.12 -34.13 -35.95
C ARG A 210 -18.18 -33.03 -36.14
N ARG A 211 -18.07 -32.37 -37.29
CA ARG A 211 -19.13 -31.73 -38.12
C ARG A 211 -19.56 -30.28 -37.81
N ASN A 212 -19.14 -29.42 -38.74
CA ASN A 212 -19.85 -28.26 -39.32
C ASN A 212 -20.26 -27.12 -38.38
N MET A 213 -19.33 -26.17 -38.20
CA MET A 213 -19.66 -24.82 -37.76
C MET A 213 -20.10 -23.99 -38.99
N ILE A 214 -21.42 -23.92 -39.22
CA ILE A 214 -22.05 -22.93 -40.09
C ILE A 214 -22.14 -21.62 -39.31
N LEU A 215 -21.55 -20.56 -39.89
CA LEU A 215 -21.83 -19.12 -39.76
C LEU A 215 -22.70 -18.65 -38.59
N PHE A 216 -22.19 -17.70 -37.79
CA PHE A 216 -22.74 -16.34 -37.67
C PHE A 216 -21.73 -15.41 -36.99
N ILE A 217 -21.06 -14.57 -37.79
CA ILE A 217 -20.59 -13.26 -37.36
C ILE A 217 -21.60 -12.29 -37.97
N SER A 218 -22.32 -11.55 -37.14
CA SER A 218 -23.09 -10.39 -37.57
C SER A 218 -22.78 -9.22 -36.65
N HIS A 219 -22.23 -8.16 -37.27
CA HIS A 219 -22.40 -6.73 -36.97
C HIS A 219 -22.44 -6.29 -35.51
#